data_AF-A0A821C9T2-F1
#
_entry.id   AF-A0A821C9T2-F1
#
_cell.length_a   1.000
_cell.length_b   1.000
_cell.length_c   1.000
_cell.angle_alpha   90.00
_cell.angle_beta   90.00
_cell.angle_gamma   90.00
#
_symmetry.space_group_name_H-M   'P 1'
#
loop_
_entity.id
_entity.type
_entity.pdbx_description
1 polymer ?
#
loop_
_entity_poly.entity_id
_entity_poly.type
_entity_poly.pdbx_seq_one_letter_code
_entity_poly.pdbx_strand_id
1 'polypeptide(L)'
;IVAQYTKLSSDTIRIQFPETSVNQDYITSIKELQDVVSAIRVTSCLLLPLIMNEDEDNILAANTSDVLPLLSGMIQMYNGHDQRFYGFSFTELVDGLSKLMVRGRTHKYIDQSLVNILLNILKNTNQEDSLLECVSNAILNASFDEKVQTLLDTDRAIEIIVSARNDSTSQLVQKNCEAILWTLNRIPHRRVSTISQACGLEGHIMISYNRSVTAMCLKIRDRLKFLESMAEAVEKSSIILICMNEQYKQSYYCRLEAEYATELRKPCIPCLMQPRFRPYGWLGIIKGAKIHVDFATLPFEEAFSTLIREVETIKQDDLQEVNNGIDKNNGKAHRPHGTGFSTIDAINSMIESKQNKPVKPTVQQEHITTSWDTTSVQQWLERIELSNLGRAFTNVDGKLLWHLYQMKQLAADAYYKFLDKYIDRVHIARMSDILKLDHELESLFQ
;
A
#
# COMPACT_ATOMS: atom_id res chain seq x y z
N ILE A 1 24.56 17.06 -5.42
CA ILE A 1 24.06 15.88 -4.69
C ILE A 1 25.15 14.81 -4.58
N VAL A 2 25.66 14.15 -5.64
CA VAL A 2 26.89 13.31 -5.52
C VAL A 2 28.12 14.13 -5.09
N ALA A 3 28.28 15.36 -5.58
CA ALA A 3 29.31 16.28 -5.06
C ALA A 3 29.05 16.75 -3.61
N GLN A 4 27.83 16.55 -3.07
CA GLN A 4 27.54 16.69 -1.63
C GLN A 4 27.77 15.37 -0.88
N TYR A 5 27.61 14.20 -1.50
CA TYR A 5 27.93 12.90 -0.94
C TYR A 5 29.44 12.66 -0.81
N THR A 6 30.25 13.14 -1.76
CA THR A 6 31.71 13.14 -1.62
C THR A 6 32.18 14.27 -0.70
N LYS A 7 31.48 15.42 -0.66
CA LYS A 7 31.80 16.49 0.30
C LYS A 7 31.42 16.18 1.74
N LEU A 8 30.36 15.42 2.01
CA LEU A 8 30.02 15.00 3.38
C LEU A 8 31.00 13.97 3.94
N SER A 9 31.75 13.28 3.06
CA SER A 9 32.89 12.44 3.43
C SER A 9 34.18 13.25 3.66
N SER A 10 34.31 14.47 3.10
CA SER A 10 35.53 15.29 3.19
C SER A 10 35.41 16.51 4.12
N ASP A 11 34.21 17.05 4.29
CA ASP A 11 33.87 18.22 5.11
C ASP A 11 33.28 17.78 6.46
N THR A 12 33.73 16.63 6.97
CA THR A 12 33.76 16.40 8.42
C THR A 12 34.53 17.56 9.02
N ILE A 13 33.77 18.50 9.57
CA ILE A 13 34.18 19.60 10.44
C ILE A 13 35.64 19.42 10.87
N ARG A 14 36.58 20.04 10.14
CA ARG A 14 37.97 20.17 10.58
C ARG A 14 37.96 21.19 11.72
N ILE A 15 37.44 20.79 12.89
CA ILE A 15 37.89 21.45 14.11
C ILE A 15 39.30 20.93 14.31
N GLN A 16 40.28 21.79 14.03
CA GLN A 16 41.65 21.58 14.46
C GLN A 16 41.65 21.62 15.99
N PHE A 17 41.55 20.46 16.62
CA PHE A 17 41.85 20.33 18.03
C PHE A 17 43.35 20.05 18.20
N PRO A 18 44.00 20.63 19.23
CA PRO A 18 45.39 20.32 19.53
C PRO A 18 45.54 18.82 19.82
N GLU A 19 46.64 18.23 19.35
CA GLU A 19 46.98 16.81 19.54
C GLU A 19 47.19 16.52 21.04
N THR A 20 46.13 16.09 21.70
CA THR A 20 46.18 15.46 23.03
C THR A 20 45.26 14.24 23.01
N SER A 21 45.73 13.11 23.52
CA SER A 21 45.07 11.79 23.51
C SER A 21 43.60 11.79 23.94
N VAL A 22 43.20 12.74 24.79
CA VAL A 22 41.81 12.96 25.24
C VAL A 22 40.85 13.21 24.06
N ASN A 23 41.28 13.88 22.99
CA ASN A 23 40.40 14.17 21.84
C ASN A 23 40.05 12.92 21.02
N GLN A 24 40.85 11.87 21.08
CA GLN A 24 40.65 10.66 20.28
C GLN A 24 39.53 9.77 20.85
N ASP A 25 39.42 9.72 22.18
CA ASP A 25 38.33 9.01 22.87
C ASP A 25 36.98 9.69 22.63
N TYR A 26 36.92 11.03 22.72
CA TYR A 26 35.71 11.79 22.38
C TYR A 26 35.28 11.61 20.93
N ILE A 27 36.22 11.62 19.98
CA ILE A 27 35.91 11.37 18.56
C ILE A 27 35.37 9.94 18.36
N THR A 28 35.92 8.97 19.09
CA THR A 28 35.47 7.56 19.02
C THR A 28 34.06 7.41 19.57
N SER A 29 33.76 7.99 20.74
CA SER A 29 32.41 7.97 21.30
C SER A 29 31.39 8.70 20.43
N ILE A 30 31.76 9.81 19.78
CA ILE A 30 30.86 10.51 18.84
C ILE A 30 30.55 9.63 17.62
N LYS A 31 31.54 8.90 17.08
CA LYS A 31 31.33 7.95 15.98
C LYS A 31 30.40 6.81 16.37
N GLU A 32 30.60 6.22 17.56
CA GLU A 32 29.73 5.16 18.07
C GLU A 32 28.28 5.63 18.21
N LEU A 33 28.06 6.85 18.71
CA LEU A 33 26.72 7.43 18.79
C LEU A 33 26.11 7.68 17.39
N GLN A 34 26.91 8.12 16.42
CA GLN A 34 26.46 8.30 15.03
C GLN A 34 26.08 6.96 14.38
N ASP A 35 26.81 5.88 14.68
CA ASP A 35 26.51 4.53 14.18
C ASP A 35 25.22 3.99 14.79
N VAL A 36 25.00 4.18 16.10
CA VAL A 36 23.74 3.78 16.76
C VAL A 36 22.55 4.54 16.15
N VAL A 37 22.68 5.85 15.93
CA VAL A 37 21.63 6.66 15.28
C VAL A 37 21.36 6.18 13.86
N SER A 38 22.41 5.82 13.11
CA SER A 38 22.30 5.30 11.75
C SER A 38 21.61 3.93 11.71
N ALA A 39 21.93 3.03 12.65
CA ALA A 39 21.28 1.73 12.78
C ALA A 39 19.78 1.87 13.10
N ILE A 40 19.42 2.81 13.99
CA ILE A 40 18.01 3.12 14.30
C ILE A 40 17.30 3.62 13.05
N ARG A 41 17.91 4.56 12.30
CA ARG A 41 17.33 5.10 11.06
C ARG A 41 17.11 4.03 9.99
N VAL A 42 18.06 3.12 9.80
CA VAL A 42 17.90 1.99 8.86
C VAL A 42 16.75 1.11 9.30
N THR A 43 16.71 0.71 10.57
CA THR A 43 15.63 -0.12 11.11
C THR A 43 14.27 0.57 10.95
N SER A 44 14.20 1.88 11.23
CA SER A 44 12.99 2.66 10.98
C SER A 44 12.62 2.65 9.50
N CYS A 45 13.55 2.89 8.58
CA CYS A 45 13.27 2.88 7.13
C CYS A 45 12.73 1.54 6.63
N LEU A 46 13.12 0.41 7.23
CA LEU A 46 12.59 -0.91 6.89
C LEU A 46 11.18 -1.14 7.47
N LEU A 47 10.87 -0.57 8.64
CA LEU A 47 9.58 -0.72 9.33
C LEU A 47 8.51 0.29 8.85
N LEU A 48 8.90 1.51 8.51
CA LEU A 48 8.00 2.59 8.11
C LEU A 48 7.09 2.22 6.93
N PRO A 49 7.57 1.51 5.87
CA PRO A 49 6.73 0.98 4.81
C PRO A 49 5.59 0.07 5.27
N LEU A 50 5.79 -0.64 6.39
CA LEU A 50 4.85 -1.62 6.92
C LEU A 50 3.80 -0.99 7.83
N ILE A 51 4.07 0.20 8.38
CA ILE A 51 3.25 0.81 9.45
C ILE A 51 2.47 2.04 8.95
N MET A 52 3.10 2.89 8.13
CA MET A 52 2.52 4.21 7.84
C MET A 52 1.44 4.18 6.75
N ASN A 53 0.47 5.07 6.90
CA ASN A 53 -0.54 5.41 5.89
C ASN A 53 -0.08 6.63 5.06
N GLU A 54 -0.60 6.79 3.84
CA GLU A 54 -0.13 7.86 2.92
C GLU A 54 -0.29 9.30 3.43
N ASP A 55 -1.21 9.58 4.36
CA ASP A 55 -1.36 10.92 4.95
C ASP A 55 -0.10 11.38 5.71
N GLU A 56 0.71 10.43 6.18
CA GLU A 56 1.96 10.66 6.90
C GLU A 56 3.20 10.63 5.97
N ASP A 57 3.05 10.35 4.67
CA ASP A 57 4.18 10.26 3.73
C ASP A 57 4.88 11.60 3.49
N ASN A 58 4.19 12.72 3.78
CA ASN A 58 4.82 14.03 3.77
C ASN A 58 5.92 14.15 4.84
N ILE A 59 5.87 13.36 5.91
CA ILE A 59 6.86 13.36 6.99
C ILE A 59 8.17 12.71 6.53
N LEU A 60 8.12 11.58 5.81
CA LEU A 60 9.32 10.98 5.19
C LEU A 60 9.83 11.80 4.00
N ALA A 61 8.92 12.29 3.15
CA ALA A 61 9.29 13.08 1.98
C ALA A 61 9.90 14.44 2.33
N ALA A 62 9.77 14.89 3.59
CA ALA A 62 10.39 16.10 4.10
C ALA A 62 11.88 15.90 4.46
N ASN A 63 12.29 14.69 4.87
CA ASN A 63 13.63 14.43 5.40
C ASN A 63 14.36 13.36 4.58
N THR A 64 14.88 13.74 3.41
CA THR A 64 15.77 12.88 2.61
C THR A 64 16.99 12.39 3.40
N SER A 65 17.37 13.08 4.49
CA SER A 65 18.42 12.71 5.43
C SER A 65 18.21 11.34 6.09
N ASP A 66 16.96 10.92 6.26
CA ASP A 66 16.64 9.74 7.07
C ASP A 66 16.84 8.44 6.29
N VAL A 67 16.74 8.50 4.95
CA VAL A 67 16.99 7.38 4.04
C VAL A 67 18.47 7.26 3.67
N LEU A 68 19.29 8.29 3.93
CA LEU A 68 20.73 8.28 3.58
C LEU A 68 21.50 7.11 4.18
N PRO A 69 21.32 6.74 5.46
CA PRO A 69 22.04 5.60 6.04
C PRO A 69 21.72 4.27 5.35
N LEU A 70 20.47 4.09 4.91
CA LEU A 70 20.05 2.91 4.15
C LEU A 70 20.79 2.86 2.80
N LEU A 71 20.79 3.97 2.05
CA LEU A 71 21.46 4.05 0.75
C LEU A 71 22.98 3.91 0.88
N SER A 72 23.59 4.54 1.88
CA SER A 72 25.03 4.40 2.14
C SER A 72 25.38 2.96 2.51
N GLY A 73 24.55 2.30 3.32
CA GLY A 73 24.71 0.88 3.65
C GLY A 73 24.67 0.02 2.41
N MET A 74 23.69 0.22 1.52
CA MET A 74 23.62 -0.50 0.25
C MET A 74 24.86 -0.29 -0.63
N ILE A 75 25.34 0.95 -0.76
CA ILE A 75 26.54 1.26 -1.55
C ILE A 75 27.80 0.64 -0.92
N GLN A 76 27.92 0.68 0.41
CA GLN A 76 29.03 0.08 1.14
C GLN A 76 29.05 -1.44 1.00
N MET A 77 27.91 -2.11 1.14
CA MET A 77 27.78 -3.56 0.97
C MET A 77 28.02 -3.99 -0.47
N TYR A 78 27.61 -3.18 -1.46
CA TYR A 78 27.84 -3.49 -2.87
C TYR A 78 29.32 -3.40 -3.27
N ASN A 79 30.05 -2.40 -2.74
CA ASN A 79 31.48 -2.20 -3.04
C ASN A 79 32.41 -3.00 -2.11
N GLY A 80 31.93 -3.37 -0.92
CA GLY A 80 32.66 -4.12 0.08
C GLY A 80 32.42 -5.63 -0.02
N HIS A 81 33.19 -6.40 0.76
CA HIS A 81 32.97 -7.83 0.94
C HIS A 81 32.03 -8.15 2.11
N ASP A 82 31.49 -7.12 2.77
CA ASP A 82 30.71 -7.28 4.00
C ASP A 82 29.27 -7.68 3.67
N GLN A 83 28.83 -8.83 4.18
CA GLN A 83 27.52 -9.40 3.86
C GLN A 83 26.38 -8.82 4.72
N ARG A 84 26.71 -8.06 5.77
CA ARG A 84 25.72 -7.53 6.72
C ARG A 84 25.98 -6.06 7.04
N PHE A 85 24.91 -5.28 7.13
CA PHE A 85 24.94 -3.87 7.56
C PHE A 85 23.96 -3.68 8.70
N TYR A 86 24.46 -3.35 9.89
CA TYR A 86 23.69 -3.32 11.15
C TYR A 86 22.83 -4.59 11.38
N GLY A 87 23.32 -5.75 10.93
CA GLY A 87 22.63 -7.05 11.05
C GLY A 87 21.72 -7.41 9.86
N PHE A 88 21.41 -6.47 8.97
CA PHE A 88 20.57 -6.71 7.79
C PHE A 88 21.40 -7.20 6.60
N SER A 89 20.84 -8.12 5.80
CA SER A 89 21.43 -8.54 4.53
C SER A 89 21.20 -7.51 3.44
N PHE A 90 22.00 -7.57 2.38
CA PHE A 90 21.81 -6.70 1.22
C PHE A 90 20.41 -6.85 0.60
N THR A 91 19.89 -8.08 0.55
CA THR A 91 18.54 -8.39 0.06
C THR A 91 17.45 -7.71 0.90
N GLU A 92 17.56 -7.71 2.23
CA GLU A 92 16.61 -7.06 3.13
C GLU A 92 16.62 -5.53 2.95
N LEU A 93 17.80 -4.93 2.72
CA LEU A 93 17.90 -3.49 2.46
C LEU A 93 17.23 -3.11 1.12
N VAL A 94 17.46 -3.90 0.07
CA VAL A 94 16.85 -3.67 -1.26
C VAL A 94 15.34 -3.86 -1.19
N ASP A 95 14.86 -4.91 -0.50
CA ASP A 95 13.42 -5.15 -0.33
C ASP A 95 12.74 -4.01 0.42
N GLY A 96 13.33 -3.55 1.53
CA GLY A 96 12.83 -2.39 2.26
C GLY A 96 12.81 -1.12 1.42
N LEU A 97 13.86 -0.88 0.63
CA LEU A 97 13.89 0.22 -0.33
C LEU A 97 12.78 0.08 -1.38
N SER A 98 12.54 -1.13 -1.92
CA SER A 98 11.49 -1.38 -2.91
C SER A 98 10.09 -1.03 -2.37
N LYS A 99 9.84 -1.28 -1.09
CA LYS A 99 8.59 -0.96 -0.39
C LYS A 99 8.45 0.54 -0.13
N LEU A 100 9.55 1.23 0.20
CA LEU A 100 9.57 2.69 0.27
C LEU A 100 9.20 3.34 -1.07
N MET A 101 9.60 2.72 -2.20
CA MET A 101 9.36 3.26 -3.53
C MET A 101 7.90 3.21 -4.00
N VAL A 102 7.04 2.39 -3.38
CA VAL A 102 5.61 2.26 -3.76
C VAL A 102 4.83 3.57 -3.58
N ARG A 103 5.29 4.44 -2.68
CA ARG A 103 4.55 5.59 -2.13
C ARG A 103 4.68 6.89 -2.95
N GLY A 104 5.36 6.85 -4.09
CA GLY A 104 5.52 8.00 -4.99
C GLY A 104 6.56 9.03 -4.51
N ARG A 105 6.94 9.96 -5.41
CA ARG A 105 8.07 10.92 -5.24
C ARG A 105 9.43 10.26 -5.01
N THR A 106 9.65 9.10 -5.61
CA THR A 106 10.90 8.33 -5.53
C THR A 106 12.12 9.09 -6.01
N HIS A 107 11.96 10.09 -6.87
CA HIS A 107 13.06 10.97 -7.30
C HIS A 107 13.76 11.74 -6.16
N LYS A 108 13.18 11.78 -4.96
CA LYS A 108 13.82 12.39 -3.78
C LYS A 108 14.91 11.51 -3.17
N TYR A 109 14.80 10.20 -3.35
CA TYR A 109 15.67 9.20 -2.73
C TYR A 109 16.57 8.51 -3.77
N ILE A 110 16.16 8.51 -5.04
CA ILE A 110 16.86 7.82 -6.13
C ILE A 110 17.64 8.84 -6.96
N ASP A 111 18.92 8.54 -7.21
CA ASP A 111 19.76 9.24 -8.17
C ASP A 111 20.30 8.27 -9.24
N GLN A 112 20.99 8.82 -10.25
CA GLN A 112 21.58 8.02 -11.32
C GLN A 112 22.57 6.97 -10.81
N SER A 113 23.25 7.23 -9.69
CA SER A 113 24.23 6.30 -9.11
C SER A 113 23.53 5.05 -8.58
N LEU A 114 22.46 5.24 -7.82
CA LEU A 114 21.66 4.13 -7.30
C LEU A 114 21.00 3.34 -8.42
N VAL A 115 20.43 4.02 -9.43
CA VAL A 115 19.86 3.36 -10.62
C VAL A 115 20.91 2.49 -11.31
N ASN A 116 22.13 3.00 -11.51
CA ASN A 116 23.20 2.23 -12.13
C ASN A 116 23.62 1.00 -11.29
N ILE A 117 23.64 1.11 -9.96
CA ILE A 117 23.90 -0.03 -9.07
C ILE A 117 22.82 -1.10 -9.25
N LEU A 118 21.55 -0.70 -9.19
CA LEU A 118 20.41 -1.61 -9.39
C LEU A 118 20.45 -2.29 -10.77
N LEU A 119 20.74 -1.53 -11.84
CA LEU A 119 20.88 -2.07 -13.20
C LEU A 119 22.09 -3.02 -13.33
N ASN A 120 23.21 -2.71 -12.67
CA ASN A 120 24.38 -3.60 -12.69
C ASN A 120 24.09 -4.92 -11.96
N ILE A 121 23.32 -4.88 -10.87
CA ILE A 121 22.87 -6.10 -10.18
C ILE A 121 21.92 -6.88 -11.09
N LEU A 122 20.96 -6.21 -11.72
CA LEU A 122 20.01 -6.82 -12.64
C LEU A 122 20.70 -7.47 -13.87
N LYS A 123 21.79 -6.88 -14.35
CA LYS A 123 22.61 -7.43 -15.45
C LYS A 123 23.31 -8.74 -15.06
N ASN A 124 23.68 -8.90 -13.80
CA ASN A 124 24.42 -10.06 -13.32
C ASN A 124 23.46 -11.20 -12.96
N THR A 125 23.02 -11.95 -13.97
CA THR A 125 22.04 -13.06 -13.85
C THR A 125 22.50 -14.24 -12.98
N ASN A 126 23.77 -14.27 -12.54
CA ASN A 126 24.31 -15.29 -11.63
C ASN A 126 24.03 -15.01 -10.14
N GLN A 127 23.34 -13.92 -9.81
CA GLN A 127 22.96 -13.58 -8.43
C GLN A 127 21.75 -14.41 -7.98
N GLU A 128 21.50 -14.46 -6.66
CA GLU A 128 20.32 -15.14 -6.11
C GLU A 128 19.02 -14.59 -6.69
N ASP A 129 18.11 -15.48 -7.12
CA ASP A 129 16.83 -15.10 -7.72
C ASP A 129 16.03 -14.13 -6.83
N SER A 130 16.07 -14.33 -5.51
CA SER A 130 15.44 -13.46 -4.51
C SER A 130 15.94 -12.00 -4.59
N LEU A 131 17.25 -11.81 -4.79
CA LEU A 131 17.83 -10.48 -4.94
C LEU A 131 17.38 -9.82 -6.25
N LEU A 132 17.39 -10.57 -7.36
CA LEU A 132 16.93 -10.07 -8.66
C LEU A 132 15.45 -9.69 -8.63
N GLU A 133 14.63 -10.45 -7.92
CA GLU A 133 13.21 -10.13 -7.69
C GLU A 133 13.06 -8.80 -6.93
N CYS A 134 13.78 -8.62 -5.82
CA CYS A 134 13.74 -7.37 -5.04
C CYS A 134 14.21 -6.16 -5.86
N VAL A 135 15.31 -6.32 -6.62
CA VAL A 135 15.87 -5.26 -7.47
C VAL A 135 14.92 -4.90 -8.60
N SER A 136 14.39 -5.89 -9.32
CA SER A 136 13.43 -5.65 -10.40
C SER A 136 12.17 -4.97 -9.89
N ASN A 137 11.68 -5.35 -8.70
CA ASN A 137 10.53 -4.72 -8.05
C ASN A 137 10.84 -3.27 -7.62
N ALA A 138 12.06 -2.99 -7.13
CA ALA A 138 12.48 -1.63 -6.80
C ALA A 138 12.51 -0.73 -8.04
N ILE A 139 13.14 -1.16 -9.13
CA ILE A 139 13.21 -0.39 -10.39
C ILE A 139 11.79 -0.14 -10.94
N LEU A 140 10.94 -1.16 -10.87
CA LEU A 140 9.55 -1.09 -11.30
C LEU A 140 8.70 -0.09 -10.49
N ASN A 141 8.80 -0.11 -9.17
CA ASN A 141 8.11 0.85 -8.32
C ASN A 141 8.64 2.27 -8.56
N ALA A 142 9.94 2.40 -8.81
CA ALA A 142 10.58 3.67 -9.11
C ALA A 142 10.15 4.25 -10.47
N SER A 143 9.88 3.40 -11.47
CA SER A 143 9.56 3.84 -12.84
C SER A 143 8.22 4.57 -12.97
N PHE A 144 7.39 4.62 -11.92
CA PHE A 144 6.17 5.43 -11.95
C PHE A 144 6.40 6.92 -11.72
N ASP A 145 7.58 7.32 -11.25
CA ASP A 145 7.92 8.72 -11.11
C ASP A 145 8.53 9.23 -12.41
N GLU A 146 7.87 10.22 -13.05
CA GLU A 146 8.29 10.79 -14.34
C GLU A 146 9.76 11.24 -14.34
N LYS A 147 10.25 11.74 -13.20
CA LYS A 147 11.66 12.13 -13.09
C LYS A 147 12.59 10.94 -13.11
N VAL A 148 12.21 9.81 -12.49
CA VAL A 148 13.00 8.57 -12.53
C VAL A 148 12.89 7.90 -13.89
N GLN A 149 11.75 8.00 -14.59
CA GLN A 149 11.64 7.53 -15.97
C GLN A 149 12.71 8.17 -16.86
N THR A 150 13.01 9.45 -16.69
CA THR A 150 14.09 10.11 -17.46
C THR A 150 15.48 9.54 -17.18
N LEU A 151 15.72 8.98 -15.99
CA LEU A 151 16.97 8.31 -15.62
C LEU A 151 17.06 6.89 -16.20
N LEU A 152 15.90 6.23 -16.37
CA LEU A 152 15.76 4.89 -16.92
C LEU A 152 15.67 4.88 -18.46
N ASP A 153 15.27 5.98 -19.08
CA ASP A 153 15.12 6.12 -20.53
C ASP A 153 16.47 6.38 -21.24
N THR A 154 17.44 5.52 -20.94
CA THR A 154 18.76 5.52 -21.60
C THR A 154 18.96 4.19 -22.31
N ASP A 155 19.61 4.22 -23.49
CA ASP A 155 19.82 3.02 -24.31
C ASP A 155 20.45 1.86 -23.51
N ARG A 156 21.45 2.19 -22.68
CA ARG A 156 22.13 1.23 -21.80
C ARG A 156 21.18 0.59 -20.78
N ALA A 157 20.29 1.37 -20.16
CA ALA A 157 19.36 0.85 -19.17
C ALA A 157 18.31 -0.06 -19.83
N ILE A 158 17.80 0.35 -21.00
CA ILE A 158 16.83 -0.42 -21.78
C ILE A 158 17.43 -1.76 -22.23
N GLU A 159 18.66 -1.77 -22.74
CA GLU A 159 19.37 -3.00 -23.12
C GLU A 159 19.49 -3.98 -21.96
N ILE A 160 19.84 -3.50 -20.76
CA ILE A 160 19.95 -4.32 -19.55
C ILE A 160 18.59 -4.89 -19.13
N ILE A 161 17.53 -4.09 -19.19
CA ILE A 161 16.18 -4.54 -18.83
C ILE A 161 15.68 -5.59 -19.84
N VAL A 162 15.98 -5.41 -21.13
CA VAL A 162 15.63 -6.38 -22.17
C VAL A 162 16.43 -7.68 -22.01
N SER A 163 17.73 -7.61 -21.72
CA SER A 163 18.52 -8.82 -21.46
C SER A 163 18.01 -9.54 -20.22
N ALA A 164 17.76 -8.84 -19.12
CA ALA A 164 17.23 -9.42 -17.89
C ALA A 164 15.85 -10.08 -18.09
N ARG A 165 15.00 -9.52 -18.95
CA ARG A 165 13.72 -10.13 -19.32
C ARG A 165 13.90 -11.47 -20.03
N ASN A 166 14.87 -11.59 -20.92
CA ASN A 166 15.05 -12.79 -21.74
C ASN A 166 15.90 -13.87 -21.02
N ASP A 167 16.86 -13.44 -20.22
CA ASP A 167 17.89 -14.31 -19.64
C ASP A 167 17.53 -14.80 -18.22
N SER A 168 16.56 -14.18 -17.54
CA SER A 168 16.17 -14.56 -16.17
C SER A 168 15.35 -15.85 -16.12
N THR A 169 15.58 -16.64 -15.07
CA THR A 169 14.82 -17.87 -14.74
C THR A 169 13.51 -17.54 -14.02
N SER A 170 13.50 -16.51 -13.18
CA SER A 170 12.31 -16.13 -12.40
C SER A 170 11.26 -15.43 -13.28
N GLN A 171 10.06 -16.01 -13.31
CA GLN A 171 8.90 -15.43 -13.99
C GLN A 171 8.54 -14.03 -13.45
N LEU A 172 8.84 -13.74 -12.18
CA LEU A 172 8.56 -12.43 -11.59
C LEU A 172 9.48 -11.35 -12.17
N VAL A 173 10.78 -11.65 -12.29
CA VAL A 173 11.76 -10.74 -12.91
C VAL A 173 11.41 -10.45 -14.37
N GLN A 174 11.07 -11.49 -15.14
CA GLN A 174 10.66 -11.34 -16.54
C GLN A 174 9.46 -10.40 -16.68
N LYS A 175 8.43 -10.61 -15.87
CA LYS A 175 7.21 -9.79 -15.91
C LYS A 175 7.45 -8.37 -15.40
N ASN A 176 8.29 -8.19 -14.37
CA ASN A 176 8.67 -6.88 -13.87
C ASN A 176 9.45 -6.09 -14.94
N CYS A 177 10.36 -6.74 -15.67
CA CYS A 177 11.09 -6.10 -16.77
C CYS A 177 10.17 -5.72 -17.94
N GLU A 178 9.25 -6.62 -18.33
CA GLU A 178 8.23 -6.32 -19.34
C GLU A 178 7.38 -5.12 -18.95
N ALA A 179 6.99 -5.07 -17.69
CA ALA A 179 6.24 -3.99 -17.10
C ALA A 179 6.99 -2.64 -17.09
N ILE A 180 8.28 -2.62 -16.76
CA ILE A 180 9.12 -1.40 -16.85
C ILE A 180 9.15 -0.89 -18.29
N LEU A 181 9.37 -1.79 -19.26
CA LEU A 181 9.40 -1.43 -20.69
C LEU A 181 8.04 -0.91 -21.18
N TRP A 182 6.94 -1.44 -20.64
CA TRP A 182 5.60 -0.93 -20.90
C TRP A 182 5.42 0.49 -20.36
N THR A 183 5.85 0.74 -19.11
CA THR A 183 5.78 2.06 -18.46
C THR A 183 6.59 3.11 -19.23
N LEU A 184 7.74 2.72 -19.77
CA LEU A 184 8.59 3.59 -20.60
C LEU A 184 8.09 3.73 -22.06
N ASN A 185 6.89 3.23 -22.38
CA ASN A 185 6.31 3.23 -23.73
C ASN A 185 7.21 2.57 -24.80
N ARG A 186 8.08 1.63 -24.41
CA ARG A 186 8.99 0.92 -25.32
C ARG A 186 8.37 -0.36 -25.92
N ILE A 187 7.26 -0.83 -25.35
CA ILE A 187 6.43 -1.89 -25.92
C ILE A 187 5.22 -1.24 -26.59
N PRO A 188 4.90 -1.56 -27.86
CA PRO A 188 3.73 -1.02 -28.51
C PRO A 188 2.47 -1.44 -27.75
N HIS A 189 1.71 -0.45 -27.28
CA HIS A 189 0.34 -0.65 -26.79
C HIS A 189 -0.43 -1.39 -27.88
N ARG A 190 -0.78 -2.65 -27.62
CA ARG A 190 -1.58 -3.44 -28.56
C ARG A 190 -2.93 -2.72 -28.70
N ARG A 191 -3.09 -1.93 -29.76
CA ARG A 191 -4.31 -1.14 -29.96
C ARG A 191 -5.50 -2.09 -29.92
N VAL A 192 -6.39 -1.86 -28.95
CA VAL A 192 -7.59 -2.68 -28.71
C VAL A 192 -8.49 -2.73 -29.95
N SER A 193 -8.35 -1.78 -30.89
CA SER A 193 -9.04 -1.78 -32.18
C SER A 193 -8.90 -3.09 -32.97
N THR A 194 -7.81 -3.85 -32.79
CA THR A 194 -7.60 -5.11 -33.53
C THR A 194 -8.13 -6.34 -32.78
N ILE A 195 -8.33 -6.27 -31.45
CA ILE A 195 -8.90 -7.38 -30.67
C ILE A 195 -10.42 -7.46 -30.87
N SER A 196 -11.09 -6.31 -31.02
CA SER A 196 -12.52 -6.24 -31.30
C SER A 196 -12.93 -6.90 -32.62
N GLN A 197 -12.01 -7.13 -33.56
CA GLN A 197 -12.30 -7.77 -34.86
C GLN A 197 -11.93 -9.26 -34.92
N ALA A 198 -11.08 -9.77 -34.02
CA ALA A 198 -10.63 -11.17 -34.04
C ALA A 198 -11.33 -12.05 -32.99
N CYS A 199 -11.96 -11.44 -31.98
CA CYS A 199 -12.80 -12.11 -31.01
C CYS A 199 -14.09 -11.30 -30.91
N GLY A 200 -15.20 -11.83 -31.43
CA GLY A 200 -16.53 -11.24 -31.31
C GLY A 200 -17.02 -11.25 -29.85
N LEU A 201 -16.36 -10.49 -28.99
CA LEU A 201 -16.69 -10.38 -27.58
C LEU A 201 -17.59 -9.17 -27.39
N GLU A 202 -18.88 -9.43 -27.53
CA GLU A 202 -19.96 -8.61 -27.00
C GLU A 202 -19.87 -8.63 -25.45
N GLY A 203 -19.59 -7.46 -24.87
CA GLY A 203 -19.71 -7.06 -23.45
C GLY A 203 -19.30 -8.07 -22.35
N HIS A 204 -18.09 -7.90 -21.81
CA HIS A 204 -17.64 -8.65 -20.63
C HIS A 204 -17.28 -7.72 -19.47
N ILE A 205 -17.59 -8.17 -18.24
CA ILE A 205 -17.10 -7.57 -17.01
C ILE A 205 -15.69 -8.10 -16.73
N MET A 206 -14.70 -7.22 -16.75
CA MET A 206 -13.33 -7.54 -16.32
C MET A 206 -13.24 -7.34 -14.80
N ILE A 207 -12.65 -8.30 -14.08
CA ILE A 207 -12.37 -8.17 -12.66
C ILE A 207 -10.85 -8.02 -12.48
N SER A 208 -10.42 -6.83 -12.07
CA SER A 208 -9.03 -6.56 -11.68
C SER A 208 -8.89 -6.77 -10.17
N TYR A 209 -8.04 -7.70 -9.76
CA TYR A 209 -7.88 -8.06 -8.34
C TYR A 209 -6.49 -8.60 -8.01
N ASN A 210 -6.08 -8.49 -6.74
CA ASN A 210 -4.89 -9.15 -6.23
C ASN A 210 -5.21 -10.59 -5.84
N ARG A 211 -4.27 -11.53 -6.04
CA ARG A 211 -4.43 -12.95 -5.71
C ARG A 211 -4.93 -13.23 -4.28
N SER A 212 -4.65 -12.36 -3.31
CA SER A 212 -5.14 -12.54 -1.93
C SER A 212 -6.66 -12.55 -1.79
N VAL A 213 -7.39 -11.93 -2.73
CA VAL A 213 -8.87 -11.85 -2.71
C VAL A 213 -9.50 -12.74 -3.78
N THR A 214 -8.74 -13.71 -4.31
CA THR A 214 -9.20 -14.64 -5.36
C THR A 214 -10.53 -15.31 -5.01
N ALA A 215 -10.68 -15.81 -3.77
CA ALA A 215 -11.89 -16.51 -3.36
C ALA A 215 -13.15 -15.64 -3.46
N MET A 216 -13.07 -14.36 -3.06
CA MET A 216 -14.19 -13.42 -3.14
C MET A 216 -14.50 -13.04 -4.59
N CYS A 217 -13.48 -12.81 -5.41
CA CYS A 217 -13.64 -12.49 -6.83
C CYS A 217 -14.26 -13.66 -7.62
N LEU A 218 -13.89 -14.90 -7.29
CA LEU A 218 -14.52 -16.10 -7.86
C LEU A 218 -16.00 -16.20 -7.48
N LYS A 219 -16.35 -15.92 -6.22
CA LYS A 219 -17.76 -15.86 -5.79
C LYS A 219 -18.57 -14.82 -6.56
N ILE A 220 -18.01 -13.61 -6.73
CA ILE A 220 -18.66 -12.53 -7.53
C ILE A 220 -18.87 -13.02 -8.96
N ARG A 221 -17.83 -13.58 -9.59
CA ARG A 221 -17.89 -14.12 -10.96
C ARG A 221 -18.98 -15.20 -11.09
N ASP A 222 -19.00 -16.17 -10.17
CA ASP A 222 -19.93 -17.29 -10.25
C ASP A 222 -21.37 -16.84 -10.02
N ARG A 223 -21.58 -15.83 -9.16
CA ARG A 223 -22.90 -15.21 -8.96
C ARG A 223 -23.36 -14.41 -10.17
N LEU A 224 -22.45 -13.66 -10.82
CA LEU A 224 -22.74 -12.94 -12.06
C LEU A 224 -23.11 -13.91 -13.19
N LYS A 225 -22.42 -15.05 -13.29
CA LYS A 225 -22.74 -16.10 -14.27
C LYS A 225 -24.13 -16.71 -14.06
N PHE A 226 -24.54 -16.95 -12.82
CA PHE A 226 -25.83 -17.59 -12.54
C PHE A 226 -27.05 -16.70 -12.92
N LEU A 227 -26.86 -15.39 -13.08
CA LEU A 227 -27.91 -14.44 -13.47
C LEU A 227 -28.02 -14.30 -15.00
N GLU A 228 -28.05 -15.41 -15.74
CA GLU A 228 -28.04 -15.46 -17.22
C GLU A 228 -29.13 -14.60 -17.90
N SER A 229 -30.27 -14.31 -17.25
CA SER A 229 -31.28 -13.37 -17.77
C SER A 229 -30.87 -11.89 -17.74
N MET A 230 -29.89 -11.53 -16.92
CA MET A 230 -29.22 -10.23 -16.91
C MET A 230 -27.96 -10.24 -17.78
N ALA A 231 -27.44 -11.43 -18.15
CA ALA A 231 -26.25 -11.56 -18.98
C ALA A 231 -26.46 -10.95 -20.38
N GLU A 232 -27.59 -11.17 -21.05
CA GLU A 232 -27.94 -10.50 -22.33
C GLU A 232 -27.93 -8.96 -22.21
N ALA A 233 -28.25 -8.41 -21.02
CA ALA A 233 -28.18 -6.98 -20.76
C ALA A 233 -26.74 -6.51 -20.40
N VAL A 234 -25.90 -7.39 -19.87
CA VAL A 234 -24.48 -7.15 -19.53
C VAL A 234 -23.57 -7.32 -20.75
N GLU A 235 -23.95 -8.19 -21.68
CA GLU A 235 -23.29 -8.54 -22.95
C GLU A 235 -23.12 -7.35 -23.91
N LYS A 236 -23.61 -6.15 -23.58
CA LYS A 236 -23.31 -4.91 -24.31
C LYS A 236 -22.32 -3.96 -23.62
N SER A 237 -21.85 -4.26 -22.41
CA SER A 237 -21.04 -3.33 -21.60
C SER A 237 -19.65 -3.89 -21.25
N SER A 238 -18.60 -3.07 -21.37
CA SER A 238 -17.23 -3.40 -20.95
C SER A 238 -16.86 -2.65 -19.66
N ILE A 239 -17.40 -3.13 -18.54
CA ILE A 239 -17.19 -2.56 -17.19
C ILE A 239 -15.99 -3.26 -16.51
N ILE A 240 -15.22 -2.50 -15.75
CA ILE A 240 -14.05 -3.01 -15.00
C ILE A 240 -14.33 -2.93 -13.49
N LEU A 241 -14.35 -4.06 -12.79
CA LEU A 241 -14.39 -4.10 -11.33
C LEU A 241 -12.98 -3.97 -10.80
N ILE A 242 -12.74 -2.98 -9.94
CA ILE A 242 -11.45 -2.74 -9.29
C ILE A 242 -11.57 -3.24 -7.86
N CYS A 243 -11.05 -4.44 -7.59
CA CYS A 243 -11.16 -5.12 -6.29
C CYS A 243 -10.03 -4.68 -5.35
N MET A 244 -10.31 -3.65 -4.57
CA MET A 244 -9.39 -2.88 -3.75
C MET A 244 -9.11 -3.54 -2.39
N ASN A 245 -7.83 -3.79 -2.11
CA ASN A 245 -7.29 -4.07 -0.79
C ASN A 245 -5.83 -3.56 -0.72
N GLU A 246 -5.18 -3.73 0.44
CA GLU A 246 -3.80 -3.26 0.63
C GLU A 246 -2.84 -3.89 -0.39
N GLN A 247 -2.97 -5.20 -0.63
CA GLN A 247 -2.10 -5.90 -1.58
C GLN A 247 -2.37 -5.51 -3.04
N TYR A 248 -3.58 -5.09 -3.38
CA TYR A 248 -3.92 -4.54 -4.69
C TYR A 248 -3.24 -3.18 -4.86
N LYS A 249 -3.27 -2.33 -3.82
CA LYS A 249 -2.59 -1.03 -3.82
C LYS A 249 -1.07 -1.15 -3.99
N GLN A 250 -0.48 -2.17 -3.38
CA GLN A 250 0.95 -2.46 -3.46
C GLN A 250 1.33 -3.24 -4.74
N SER A 251 0.36 -3.84 -5.42
CA SER A 251 0.63 -4.64 -6.62
C SER A 251 0.78 -3.77 -7.85
N TYR A 252 1.97 -3.84 -8.44
CA TYR A 252 2.27 -3.20 -9.71
C TYR A 252 1.26 -3.53 -10.81
N TYR A 253 0.98 -4.82 -11.02
CA TYR A 253 0.12 -5.26 -12.13
C TYR A 253 -1.30 -4.73 -11.97
N CYS A 254 -1.81 -4.72 -10.75
CA CYS A 254 -3.10 -4.13 -10.41
C CYS A 254 -3.12 -2.62 -10.68
N ARG A 255 -2.04 -1.91 -10.35
CA ARG A 255 -1.89 -0.49 -10.64
C ARG A 255 -1.92 -0.21 -12.15
N LEU A 256 -1.19 -0.98 -12.95
CA LEU A 256 -1.22 -0.84 -14.40
C LEU A 256 -2.61 -1.05 -14.99
N GLU A 257 -3.28 -2.12 -14.57
CA GLU A 257 -4.64 -2.42 -15.05
C GLU A 257 -5.59 -1.25 -14.76
N ALA A 258 -5.49 -0.67 -13.56
CA ALA A 258 -6.32 0.45 -13.14
C ALA A 258 -5.97 1.78 -13.84
N GLU A 259 -4.68 2.10 -14.02
CA GLU A 259 -4.23 3.29 -14.75
C GLU A 259 -4.61 3.19 -16.23
N TYR A 260 -4.37 2.04 -16.86
CA TYR A 260 -4.73 1.83 -18.26
C TYR A 260 -6.25 1.85 -18.49
N ALA A 261 -7.03 1.27 -17.57
CA ALA A 261 -8.49 1.38 -17.58
C ALA A 261 -8.97 2.84 -17.51
N THR A 262 -8.30 3.65 -16.68
CA THR A 262 -8.59 5.08 -16.50
C THR A 262 -8.21 5.88 -17.75
N GLU A 263 -7.06 5.60 -18.36
CA GLU A 263 -6.59 6.23 -19.60
C GLU A 263 -7.54 5.95 -20.77
N LEU A 264 -8.02 4.70 -20.88
CA LEU A 264 -9.04 4.29 -21.86
C LEU A 264 -10.45 4.80 -21.54
N ARG A 265 -10.62 5.55 -20.44
CA ARG A 265 -11.91 6.07 -19.93
C ARG A 265 -12.98 4.97 -19.81
N LYS A 266 -12.57 3.76 -19.41
CA LYS A 266 -13.51 2.66 -19.22
C LYS A 266 -14.34 2.87 -17.94
N PRO A 267 -15.63 2.53 -17.93
CA PRO A 267 -16.42 2.54 -16.71
C PRO A 267 -15.81 1.54 -15.73
N CYS A 268 -15.48 2.03 -14.53
CA CYS A 268 -14.86 1.21 -13.49
C CYS A 268 -15.71 1.29 -12.22
N ILE A 269 -15.95 0.17 -11.55
CA ILE A 269 -16.65 0.11 -10.26
C ILE A 269 -15.61 -0.27 -9.19
N PRO A 270 -15.30 0.62 -8.25
CA PRO A 270 -14.44 0.31 -7.11
C PRO A 270 -15.16 -0.64 -6.13
N CYS A 271 -14.53 -1.77 -5.78
CA CYS A 271 -15.02 -2.76 -4.83
C CYS A 271 -14.04 -2.90 -3.66
N LEU A 272 -14.43 -2.58 -2.43
CA LEU A 272 -13.61 -2.82 -1.23
C LEU A 272 -13.67 -4.29 -0.83
N MET A 273 -12.48 -4.90 -0.68
CA MET A 273 -12.33 -6.32 -0.35
C MET A 273 -11.68 -6.57 1.02
N GLN A 274 -11.35 -5.51 1.75
CA GLN A 274 -10.69 -5.59 3.06
C GLN A 274 -11.35 -4.65 4.09
N PRO A 275 -11.71 -5.14 5.30
CA PRO A 275 -12.35 -4.30 6.30
C PRO A 275 -11.41 -3.18 6.74
N ARG A 276 -11.97 -1.99 6.99
CA ARG A 276 -11.24 -0.78 7.40
C ARG A 276 -10.15 -0.32 6.41
N PHE A 277 -10.05 -0.92 5.22
CA PHE A 277 -9.17 -0.43 4.17
C PHE A 277 -9.75 0.83 3.54
N ARG A 278 -8.97 1.90 3.52
CA ARG A 278 -9.31 3.15 2.85
C ARG A 278 -8.37 3.34 1.68
N PRO A 279 -8.86 3.23 0.44
CA PRO A 279 -8.06 3.50 -0.74
C PRO A 279 -7.46 4.89 -0.68
N TYR A 280 -6.15 4.95 -0.85
CA TYR A 280 -5.36 6.16 -0.80
C TYR A 280 -4.53 6.31 -2.09
N GLY A 281 -4.02 7.50 -2.35
CA GLY A 281 -3.09 7.76 -3.46
C GLY A 281 -3.73 7.57 -4.82
N TRP A 282 -3.05 6.86 -5.72
CA TRP A 282 -3.58 6.54 -7.04
C TRP A 282 -4.94 5.82 -6.96
N LEU A 283 -5.11 4.92 -5.97
CA LEU A 283 -6.37 4.20 -5.78
C LEU A 283 -7.43 5.06 -5.08
N GLY A 284 -7.00 6.01 -4.24
CA GLY A 284 -7.85 7.02 -3.62
C GLY A 284 -8.46 7.98 -4.64
N ILE A 285 -7.72 8.36 -5.68
CA ILE A 285 -8.23 9.17 -6.81
C ILE A 285 -9.31 8.40 -7.57
N ILE A 286 -9.06 7.11 -7.86
CA ILE A 286 -10.01 6.23 -8.56
C ILE A 286 -11.29 6.05 -7.73
N LYS A 287 -11.16 5.81 -6.42
CA LYS A 287 -12.32 5.70 -5.51
C LYS A 287 -13.05 7.02 -5.35
N GLY A 288 -12.33 8.13 -5.15
CA GLY A 288 -12.92 9.44 -4.84
C GLY A 288 -13.81 9.99 -5.96
N ALA A 289 -13.61 9.52 -7.19
CA ALA A 289 -14.44 9.87 -8.33
C ALA A 289 -15.75 9.05 -8.43
N LYS A 290 -15.94 7.98 -7.64
CA LYS A 290 -16.99 6.98 -7.91
C LYS A 290 -17.62 6.38 -6.63
N ILE A 291 -18.88 5.97 -6.75
CA ILE A 291 -19.54 5.14 -5.73
C ILE A 291 -18.80 3.80 -5.66
N HIS A 292 -18.59 3.29 -4.45
CA HIS A 292 -17.88 2.03 -4.23
C HIS A 292 -18.77 0.99 -3.57
N VAL A 293 -18.55 -0.27 -3.89
CA VAL A 293 -19.23 -1.41 -3.28
C VAL A 293 -18.35 -1.96 -2.16
N ASP A 294 -18.91 -2.18 -0.97
CA ASP A 294 -18.18 -2.75 0.17
C ASP A 294 -18.50 -4.24 0.33
N PHE A 295 -17.61 -5.13 -0.13
CA PHE A 295 -17.71 -6.58 0.08
C PHE A 295 -17.02 -7.04 1.37
N ALA A 296 -16.40 -6.13 2.10
CA ALA A 296 -15.60 -6.44 3.27
C ALA A 296 -16.38 -6.31 4.57
N THR A 297 -17.21 -5.26 4.68
CA THR A 297 -18.02 -4.99 5.86
C THR A 297 -19.44 -5.53 5.72
N LEU A 298 -20.00 -5.50 4.50
CA LEU A 298 -21.39 -5.90 4.27
C LEU A 298 -21.51 -7.41 3.99
N PRO A 299 -22.65 -8.02 4.32
CA PRO A 299 -22.99 -9.35 3.84
C PRO A 299 -22.91 -9.43 2.32
N PHE A 300 -22.47 -10.58 1.79
CA PHE A 300 -22.23 -10.75 0.36
C PHE A 300 -23.44 -10.39 -0.50
N GLU A 301 -24.65 -10.84 -0.13
CA GLU A 301 -25.86 -10.58 -0.93
C GLU A 301 -26.23 -9.09 -0.97
N GLU A 302 -26.01 -8.35 0.13
CA GLU A 302 -26.25 -6.90 0.18
C GLU A 302 -25.24 -6.14 -0.68
N ALA A 303 -23.96 -6.46 -0.52
CA ALA A 303 -22.89 -5.89 -1.34
C ALA A 303 -23.09 -6.20 -2.82
N PHE A 304 -23.50 -7.43 -3.14
CA PHE A 304 -23.74 -7.87 -4.51
C PHE A 304 -24.95 -7.15 -5.12
N SER A 305 -26.04 -6.95 -4.37
CA SER A 305 -27.18 -6.16 -4.84
C SER A 305 -26.79 -4.72 -5.17
N THR A 306 -25.90 -4.14 -4.37
CA THR A 306 -25.34 -2.80 -4.62
C THR A 306 -24.50 -2.80 -5.90
N LEU A 307 -23.65 -3.81 -6.09
CA LEU A 307 -22.86 -3.97 -7.33
C LEU A 307 -23.75 -4.01 -8.57
N ILE A 308 -24.83 -4.79 -8.54
CA ILE A 308 -25.76 -4.88 -9.68
C ILE A 308 -26.39 -3.52 -9.99
N ARG A 309 -26.81 -2.77 -8.97
CA ARG A 309 -27.38 -1.43 -9.15
C ARG A 309 -26.39 -0.46 -9.79
N GLU A 310 -25.13 -0.49 -9.38
CA GLU A 310 -24.08 0.36 -9.99
C GLU A 310 -23.81 -0.04 -11.46
N VAL A 311 -23.82 -1.35 -11.75
CA VAL A 311 -23.71 -1.86 -13.14
C VAL A 311 -24.89 -1.39 -14.00
N GLU A 312 -26.11 -1.42 -13.47
CA GLU A 312 -27.31 -0.93 -14.18
C GLU A 312 -27.29 0.58 -14.41
N THR A 313 -26.78 1.35 -13.44
CA THR A 313 -26.66 2.81 -13.54
C THR A 313 -25.74 3.20 -14.71
N ILE A 314 -24.57 2.54 -14.81
CA ILE A 314 -23.62 2.79 -15.91
C ILE A 314 -24.24 2.50 -17.28
N LYS A 315 -25.07 1.45 -17.40
CA LYS A 315 -25.76 1.14 -18.66
C LYS A 315 -26.74 2.24 -19.08
N GLN A 316 -27.43 2.86 -18.12
CA GLN A 316 -28.38 3.93 -18.42
C GLN A 316 -27.67 5.19 -18.94
N ASP A 317 -26.50 5.50 -18.38
CA ASP A 317 -25.66 6.61 -18.83
C ASP A 317 -25.14 6.36 -20.27
N ASP A 318 -24.65 5.15 -20.56
CA ASP A 318 -24.18 4.77 -21.91
C ASP A 318 -25.30 4.87 -22.97
N LEU A 319 -26.53 4.50 -22.63
CA LEU A 319 -27.69 4.59 -23.54
C LEU A 319 -28.13 6.03 -23.81
N GLN A 320 -27.96 6.95 -22.86
CA GLN A 320 -28.31 8.36 -23.03
C GLN A 320 -27.30 9.12 -23.88
N GLU A 321 -26.00 8.81 -23.77
CA GLU A 321 -24.98 9.41 -24.64
C GLU A 321 -25.15 9.02 -26.11
N VAL A 322 -25.54 7.77 -26.39
CA VAL A 322 -25.80 7.30 -27.76
C VAL A 322 -27.04 7.97 -28.36
N ASN A 323 -28.12 8.15 -27.59
CA ASN A 323 -29.35 8.79 -28.08
C ASN A 323 -29.21 10.29 -28.33
N ASN A 324 -28.39 11.00 -27.55
CA ASN A 324 -28.12 12.43 -27.75
C ASN A 324 -27.10 12.71 -28.88
N GLY A 325 -26.40 11.69 -29.37
CA GLY A 325 -25.42 11.79 -30.47
C GLY A 325 -26.01 11.75 -31.88
N ILE A 326 -27.30 11.42 -32.05
CA ILE A 326 -27.90 11.18 -33.37
C ILE A 326 -28.43 12.46 -34.06
N ASP A 327 -28.54 13.59 -33.35
CA ASP A 327 -29.30 14.75 -33.85
C ASP A 327 -28.50 16.03 -34.17
N LYS A 328 -27.24 15.92 -34.63
CA LYS A 328 -26.50 17.05 -35.26
C LYS A 328 -25.54 16.62 -36.37
N ASN A 329 -26.09 16.29 -37.54
CA ASN A 329 -25.37 16.43 -38.80
C ASN A 329 -25.83 17.71 -39.52
N ASN A 330 -25.16 18.82 -39.26
CA ASN A 330 -25.01 19.88 -40.25
C ASN A 330 -23.70 20.63 -40.04
N GLY A 331 -22.92 20.71 -41.12
CA GLY A 331 -21.54 21.16 -41.10
C GLY A 331 -21.36 22.56 -40.52
N LYS A 332 -20.61 22.61 -39.43
CA LYS A 332 -19.61 23.64 -39.06
C LYS A 332 -18.89 23.12 -37.83
N ALA A 333 -17.57 23.02 -37.90
CA ALA A 333 -16.74 22.69 -36.76
C ALA A 333 -17.00 23.70 -35.63
N HIS A 334 -17.83 23.33 -34.67
CA HIS A 334 -18.02 24.04 -33.43
C HIS A 334 -17.77 23.05 -32.30
N ARG A 335 -16.65 23.28 -31.61
CA ARG A 335 -16.25 22.59 -30.39
C ARG A 335 -17.41 22.69 -29.38
N PRO A 336 -17.84 21.60 -28.73
CA PRO A 336 -18.43 21.72 -27.42
C PRO A 336 -17.29 21.97 -26.42
N HIS A 337 -17.42 23.04 -25.65
CA HIS A 337 -16.58 23.34 -24.49
C HIS A 337 -16.74 22.22 -23.44
N GLY A 338 -15.95 21.16 -23.56
CA GLY A 338 -15.51 20.38 -22.42
C GLY A 338 -14.37 21.16 -21.77
N THR A 339 -14.64 21.74 -20.60
CA THR A 339 -13.61 22.36 -19.76
C THR A 339 -12.51 21.34 -19.50
N GLY A 340 -11.36 21.52 -20.14
CA GLY A 340 -10.15 20.80 -19.82
C GLY A 340 -9.87 21.00 -18.34
N PHE A 341 -9.96 19.93 -17.57
CA PHE A 341 -9.66 19.95 -16.15
C PHE A 341 -8.14 19.98 -15.99
N SER A 342 -7.55 21.17 -16.06
CA SER A 342 -6.17 21.40 -15.67
C SER A 342 -6.09 21.22 -14.15
N THR A 343 -5.31 20.23 -13.72
CA THR A 343 -5.08 19.82 -12.32
C THR A 343 -4.63 20.97 -11.40
N ILE A 344 -4.27 22.12 -11.96
CA ILE A 344 -3.76 23.30 -11.26
C ILE A 344 -4.89 24.22 -10.75
N ASP A 345 -6.05 24.26 -11.42
CA ASP A 345 -7.14 25.19 -11.05
C ASP A 345 -7.99 24.68 -9.87
N ALA A 346 -8.10 23.36 -9.71
CA ALA A 346 -8.77 22.74 -8.55
C ALA A 346 -7.98 22.98 -7.23
N ILE A 347 -6.65 23.06 -7.31
CA ILE A 347 -5.78 23.31 -6.15
C ILE A 347 -5.95 24.76 -5.66
N ASN A 348 -6.05 25.73 -6.58
CA ASN A 348 -6.21 27.14 -6.21
C ASN A 348 -7.61 27.43 -5.61
N SER A 349 -8.66 26.75 -6.09
CA SER A 349 -10.02 26.91 -5.54
C SER A 349 -10.19 26.34 -4.13
N MET A 350 -9.34 25.39 -3.69
CA MET A 350 -9.39 24.85 -2.33
C MET A 350 -8.65 25.72 -1.30
N ILE A 351 -7.75 26.60 -1.73
CA ILE A 351 -6.91 27.43 -0.84
C ILE A 351 -7.67 28.68 -0.35
N GLU A 352 -8.63 29.20 -1.11
CA GLU A 352 -9.34 30.45 -0.75
C GLU A 352 -10.54 30.29 0.19
N SER A 353 -11.01 29.07 0.48
CA SER A 353 -12.27 28.86 1.23
C SER A 353 -12.12 28.50 2.72
N LYS A 354 -10.91 28.53 3.31
CA LYS A 354 -10.70 28.27 4.74
C LYS A 354 -10.09 29.45 5.48
N GLN A 355 -10.92 30.44 5.82
CA GLN A 355 -10.71 31.25 7.02
C GLN A 355 -11.96 31.25 7.92
N ASN A 356 -11.72 30.83 9.17
CA ASN A 356 -12.47 31.05 10.42
C ASN A 356 -13.85 30.37 10.65
N LYS A 357 -13.85 29.32 11.50
CA LYS A 357 -14.40 29.35 12.89
C LYS A 357 -14.22 27.99 13.61
N PRO A 358 -14.10 27.97 14.96
CA PRO A 358 -13.78 26.76 15.73
C PRO A 358 -15.03 25.94 16.04
N VAL A 359 -14.96 24.61 15.93
CA VAL A 359 -16.02 23.69 16.36
C VAL A 359 -15.45 22.74 17.42
N LYS A 360 -16.12 22.70 18.59
CA LYS A 360 -15.81 21.84 19.74
C LYS A 360 -16.04 20.34 19.42
N PRO A 361 -15.34 19.42 20.08
CA PRO A 361 -15.51 17.98 19.87
C PRO A 361 -16.82 17.47 20.49
N THR A 362 -17.60 16.73 19.70
CA THR A 362 -18.82 16.03 20.12
C THR A 362 -18.45 14.64 20.65
N VAL A 363 -19.00 14.33 21.83
CA VAL A 363 -18.82 13.13 22.66
C VAL A 363 -19.32 11.86 21.95
N GLN A 364 -18.53 10.77 22.01
CA GLN A 364 -18.93 9.41 21.60
C GLN A 364 -19.55 8.64 22.79
N GLN A 365 -20.50 7.75 22.47
CA GLN A 365 -21.41 7.05 23.38
C GLN A 365 -20.72 6.27 24.52
N GLU A 366 -21.20 6.43 25.75
CA GLU A 366 -20.77 5.67 26.94
C GLU A 366 -21.44 4.28 26.95
N HIS A 367 -20.64 3.21 26.92
CA HIS A 367 -21.12 1.85 27.24
C HIS A 367 -21.29 1.72 28.76
N ILE A 368 -22.41 1.15 29.22
CA ILE A 368 -22.78 0.98 30.65
C ILE A 368 -21.70 0.24 31.46
N THR A 369 -20.87 -0.57 30.80
CA THR A 369 -19.78 -1.37 31.39
C THR A 369 -18.47 -0.60 31.60
N THR A 370 -18.33 0.61 31.06
CA THR A 370 -17.16 1.48 31.30
C THR A 370 -17.18 2.19 32.66
N SER A 371 -18.29 2.10 33.41
CA SER A 371 -18.42 2.58 34.78
C SER A 371 -18.14 1.50 35.84
N TRP A 372 -17.75 0.28 35.43
CA TRP A 372 -17.44 -0.80 36.37
C TRP A 372 -16.13 -0.53 37.10
N ASP A 373 -16.19 -0.57 38.43
CA ASP A 373 -15.01 -0.61 39.28
C ASP A 373 -14.42 -2.04 39.35
N THR A 374 -13.25 -2.17 39.96
CA THR A 374 -12.54 -3.45 40.08
C THR A 374 -13.35 -4.50 40.85
N THR A 375 -14.23 -4.08 41.77
CA THR A 375 -15.15 -4.96 42.50
C THR A 375 -16.26 -5.50 41.60
N SER A 376 -16.81 -4.68 40.71
CA SER A 376 -17.82 -5.10 39.72
C SER A 376 -17.24 -6.10 38.72
N VAL A 377 -15.99 -5.89 38.29
CA VAL A 377 -15.27 -6.85 37.42
C VAL A 377 -15.01 -8.18 38.14
N GLN A 378 -14.65 -8.17 39.43
CA GLN A 378 -14.51 -9.40 40.21
C GLN A 378 -15.83 -10.16 40.38
N GLN A 379 -16.93 -9.47 40.68
CA GLN A 379 -18.25 -10.09 40.77
C GLN A 379 -18.70 -10.70 39.43
N TRP A 380 -18.35 -10.07 38.32
CA TRP A 380 -18.60 -10.62 36.99
C TRP A 380 -17.78 -11.88 36.72
N LEU A 381 -16.48 -11.89 37.06
CA LEU A 381 -15.64 -13.09 36.96
C LEU A 381 -16.17 -14.26 37.80
N GLU A 382 -16.74 -13.98 38.98
CA GLU A 382 -17.41 -14.99 39.80
C GLU A 382 -18.68 -15.54 39.15
N ARG A 383 -19.49 -14.68 38.49
CA ARG A 383 -20.72 -15.10 37.78
C ARG A 383 -20.44 -15.99 36.56
N ILE A 384 -19.35 -15.73 35.84
CA ILE A 384 -18.97 -16.54 34.66
C ILE A 384 -18.14 -17.78 35.04
N GLU A 385 -18.06 -18.10 36.33
CA GLU A 385 -17.32 -19.24 36.89
C GLU A 385 -15.79 -19.20 36.61
N LEU A 386 -15.23 -18.01 36.39
CA LEU A 386 -13.80 -17.75 36.17
C LEU A 386 -13.14 -17.07 37.39
N SER A 387 -13.57 -17.42 38.59
CA SER A 387 -13.01 -16.91 39.86
C SER A 387 -11.51 -17.25 40.02
N ASN A 388 -11.06 -18.29 39.32
CA ASN A 388 -9.67 -18.72 39.23
C ASN A 388 -8.76 -17.66 38.56
N LEU A 389 -9.31 -16.82 37.68
CA LEU A 389 -8.63 -15.67 37.06
C LEU A 389 -8.68 -14.40 37.92
N GLY A 390 -9.43 -14.40 39.03
CA GLY A 390 -9.64 -13.22 39.87
C GLY A 390 -8.34 -12.56 40.35
N ARG A 391 -7.24 -13.33 40.52
CA ARG A 391 -5.91 -12.80 40.86
C ARG A 391 -5.27 -11.97 39.74
N ALA A 392 -5.38 -12.42 38.49
CA ALA A 392 -4.86 -11.71 37.32
C ALA A 392 -5.64 -10.42 37.01
N PHE A 393 -6.91 -10.37 37.41
CA PHE A 393 -7.82 -9.24 37.18
C PHE A 393 -8.04 -8.34 38.41
N THR A 394 -7.21 -8.49 39.46
CA THR A 394 -7.33 -7.72 40.72
C THR A 394 -7.34 -6.20 40.54
N ASN A 395 -6.63 -5.69 39.53
CA ASN A 395 -6.52 -4.27 39.22
C ASN A 395 -7.15 -3.90 37.87
N VAL A 396 -8.04 -4.74 37.32
CA VAL A 396 -8.69 -4.49 36.04
C VAL A 396 -10.07 -3.89 36.30
N ASP A 397 -10.27 -2.64 35.88
CA ASP A 397 -11.56 -1.96 35.90
C ASP A 397 -12.30 -2.17 34.55
N GLY A 398 -13.55 -1.70 34.46
CA GLY A 398 -14.36 -1.85 33.24
C GLY A 398 -13.73 -1.19 32.00
N LYS A 399 -12.89 -0.16 32.20
CA LYS A 399 -12.17 0.52 31.12
C LYS A 399 -11.03 -0.32 30.59
N LEU A 400 -10.24 -0.94 31.46
CA LEU A 400 -9.19 -1.88 31.07
C LEU A 400 -9.77 -3.15 30.45
N LEU A 401 -10.93 -3.60 30.91
CA LEU A 401 -11.66 -4.71 30.30
C LEU A 401 -12.11 -4.38 28.87
N TRP A 402 -12.58 -3.15 28.64
CA TRP A 402 -12.90 -2.66 27.29
C TRP A 402 -11.65 -2.56 26.40
N HIS A 403 -10.53 -2.05 26.91
CA HIS A 403 -9.27 -2.04 26.16
C HIS A 403 -8.78 -3.44 25.81
N LEU A 404 -8.97 -4.42 26.70
CA LEU A 404 -8.67 -5.82 26.44
C LEU A 404 -9.54 -6.37 25.28
N TYR A 405 -10.83 -6.03 25.26
CA TYR A 405 -11.73 -6.34 24.15
C TYR A 405 -11.34 -5.63 22.85
N GLN A 406 -10.94 -4.36 22.89
CA GLN A 406 -10.44 -3.66 21.71
C GLN A 406 -9.17 -4.28 21.15
N MET A 407 -8.25 -4.72 22.02
CA MET A 407 -7.03 -5.40 21.62
C MET A 407 -7.34 -6.71 20.88
N LYS A 408 -8.37 -7.46 21.32
CA LYS A 408 -8.90 -8.62 20.57
C LYS A 408 -9.33 -8.22 19.15
N GLN A 409 -10.10 -7.14 19.00
CA GLN A 409 -10.66 -6.70 17.71
C GLN A 409 -9.64 -6.11 16.73
N LEU A 410 -8.53 -5.56 17.24
CA LEU A 410 -7.49 -4.91 16.45
C LEU A 410 -6.29 -5.82 16.18
N ALA A 411 -5.95 -6.71 17.12
CA ALA A 411 -4.78 -7.56 17.06
C ALA A 411 -4.97 -8.85 17.88
N ALA A 412 -5.73 -9.82 17.34
CA ALA A 412 -5.99 -11.10 17.99
C ALA A 412 -4.72 -11.84 18.44
N ASP A 413 -3.65 -11.82 17.62
CA ASP A 413 -2.38 -12.46 17.96
C ASP A 413 -1.69 -11.81 19.17
N ALA A 414 -1.77 -10.49 19.31
CA ALA A 414 -1.23 -9.76 20.45
C ALA A 414 -2.08 -10.02 21.71
N TYR A 415 -3.40 -10.12 21.55
CA TYR A 415 -4.34 -10.48 22.61
C TYR A 415 -4.06 -11.88 23.17
N TYR A 416 -3.95 -12.91 22.33
CA TYR A 416 -3.66 -14.26 22.82
C TYR A 416 -2.25 -14.37 23.42
N LYS A 417 -1.23 -13.72 22.85
CA LYS A 417 0.12 -13.65 23.46
C LYS A 417 0.12 -12.90 24.80
N PHE A 418 -0.73 -11.88 24.94
CA PHE A 418 -0.88 -11.14 26.19
C PHE A 418 -1.56 -12.02 27.25
N LEU A 419 -2.65 -12.70 26.91
CA LEU A 419 -3.32 -13.64 27.80
C LEU A 419 -2.38 -14.78 28.20
N ASP A 420 -1.69 -15.40 27.25
CA ASP A 420 -0.70 -16.45 27.49
C ASP A 420 0.38 -15.97 28.48
N LYS A 421 1.00 -14.81 28.24
CA LYS A 421 2.08 -14.27 29.10
C LYS A 421 1.62 -13.77 30.48
N TYR A 422 0.42 -13.22 30.59
CA TYR A 422 -0.08 -12.60 31.83
C TYR A 422 -0.84 -13.59 32.70
N ILE A 423 -1.52 -14.56 32.08
CA ILE A 423 -2.34 -15.57 32.76
C ILE A 423 -1.51 -16.83 33.10
N ASP A 424 -0.51 -17.23 32.31
CA ASP A 424 0.38 -18.35 32.68
C ASP A 424 1.22 -18.07 33.93
N ARG A 425 1.49 -16.79 34.24
CA ARG A 425 2.16 -16.41 35.49
C ARG A 425 1.35 -16.78 36.75
N VAL A 426 0.07 -17.11 36.59
CA VAL A 426 -0.83 -17.50 37.67
C VAL A 426 -1.09 -19.02 37.70
N HIS A 427 -0.55 -19.82 36.75
CA HIS A 427 -0.63 -21.29 36.69
C HIS A 427 -2.05 -21.90 36.74
N ILE A 428 -3.08 -21.16 36.35
CA ILE A 428 -4.46 -21.53 36.69
C ILE A 428 -5.44 -21.53 35.49
N ALA A 429 -5.08 -21.02 34.31
CA ALA A 429 -5.99 -21.02 33.17
C ALA A 429 -5.84 -22.26 32.29
N ARG A 430 -6.94 -22.99 32.13
CA ARG A 430 -7.08 -24.00 31.06
C ARG A 430 -7.49 -23.30 29.78
N MET A 431 -7.22 -23.92 28.62
CA MET A 431 -7.71 -23.44 27.32
C MET A 431 -9.23 -23.15 27.31
N SER A 432 -10.00 -23.93 28.09
CA SER A 432 -11.44 -23.71 28.29
C SER A 432 -11.78 -22.34 28.88
N ASP A 433 -10.90 -21.81 29.73
CA ASP A 433 -11.15 -20.59 30.51
C ASP A 433 -10.87 -19.35 29.65
N ILE A 434 -9.84 -19.43 28.81
CA ILE A 434 -9.52 -18.40 27.80
C ILE A 434 -10.65 -18.29 26.77
N LEU A 435 -11.16 -19.42 26.28
CA LEU A 435 -12.27 -19.42 25.31
C LEU A 435 -13.60 -18.94 25.91
N LYS A 436 -13.87 -19.27 27.19
CA LYS A 436 -15.03 -18.73 27.91
C LYS A 436 -14.91 -17.22 28.10
N LEU A 437 -13.75 -16.74 28.55
CA LEU A 437 -13.48 -15.29 28.68
C LEU A 437 -13.67 -14.58 27.34
N ASP A 438 -13.21 -15.20 26.26
CA ASP A 438 -13.30 -14.64 24.91
C ASP A 438 -14.74 -14.44 24.42
N HIS A 439 -15.61 -15.42 24.73
CA HIS A 439 -17.05 -15.38 24.42
C HIS A 439 -17.78 -14.36 25.29
N GLU A 440 -17.51 -14.35 26.60
CA GLU A 440 -18.17 -13.43 27.53
C GLU A 440 -17.76 -11.96 27.29
N LEU A 441 -16.53 -11.70 26.83
CA LEU A 441 -16.10 -10.36 26.40
C LEU A 441 -16.85 -9.86 25.16
N GLU A 442 -17.19 -10.75 24.23
CA GLU A 442 -18.06 -10.39 23.09
C GLU A 442 -19.47 -10.06 23.54
N SER A 443 -20.05 -10.90 24.40
CA SER A 443 -21.39 -10.68 24.98
C SER A 443 -21.50 -9.37 25.79
N LEU A 444 -20.39 -8.92 26.39
CA LEU A 444 -20.35 -7.76 27.26
C LEU A 444 -20.16 -6.41 26.52
N PHE A 445 -19.65 -6.43 25.28
CA PHE A 445 -19.28 -5.21 24.54
C PHE A 445 -19.78 -5.14 23.07
N GLN A 446 -20.39 -6.20 22.54
CA GLN A 446 -21.26 -6.13 21.34
C GLN A 446 -22.68 -5.75 21.74
#